data_AF-A0A381YKH7-F1
#
_entry.id   AF-A0A381YKH7-F1
#
_cell.length_a   1.000
_cell.length_b   1.000
_cell.length_c   1.000
_cell.angle_alpha   90.00
_cell.angle_beta   90.00
_cell.angle_gamma   90.00
#
_symmetry.space_group_name_H-M   'P 1'
#
loop_
_entity.id
_entity.type
_entity.pdbx_description
1 polymer ?
#
loop_
_entity_poly.entity_id
_entity_poly.type
_entity_poly.pdbx_seq_one_letter_code
_entity_poly.pdbx_strand_id
1 'polypeptide(L)' 'MARKKRRAGGSKARREIRQKSEIKNVVTPGLEGGKYNPLSTQEIEKIHHTALNVLENIGIGDPIPEILDHTLSKGCILGS' A
#
# COMPACT_ATOMS: atom_id res chain seq x y z
N MET A 1 -31.54 -43.13 -38.31
CA MET A 1 -30.77 -41.91 -38.02
C MET A 1 -30.80 -41.64 -36.50
N ALA A 2 -29.82 -42.12 -35.74
CA ALA A 2 -29.82 -42.00 -34.28
C ALA A 2 -29.26 -40.62 -33.86
N ARG A 3 -30.05 -39.86 -33.09
CA ARG A 3 -29.71 -38.50 -32.62
C ARG A 3 -28.56 -38.58 -31.61
N LYS A 4 -27.34 -38.26 -32.03
CA LYS A 4 -26.12 -38.29 -31.21
C LYS A 4 -26.29 -37.40 -29.96
N LYS A 5 -26.34 -38.03 -28.77
CA LYS A 5 -26.45 -37.36 -27.47
C LYS A 5 -25.27 -36.39 -27.32
N ARG A 6 -25.53 -35.08 -27.32
CA ARG A 6 -24.50 -34.03 -27.21
C ARG A 6 -23.81 -34.18 -25.85
N ARG A 7 -22.49 -34.38 -25.87
CA ARG A 7 -21.64 -34.50 -24.67
C ARG A 7 -21.96 -33.34 -23.71
N ALA A 8 -22.19 -33.64 -22.44
CA ALA A 8 -22.54 -32.70 -21.37
C ALA A 8 -21.36 -31.78 -20.97
N GLY A 9 -20.69 -31.19 -21.95
CA GLY A 9 -19.55 -30.28 -21.80
C GLY A 9 -19.74 -28.99 -22.61
N GLY A 10 -20.99 -28.56 -22.80
CA GLY A 10 -21.31 -27.30 -23.46
C GLY A 10 -20.92 -26.08 -22.61
N SER A 11 -20.81 -24.91 -23.25
CA SER A 11 -20.49 -23.63 -22.57
C SER A 11 -21.39 -23.35 -21.37
N LYS A 12 -22.68 -23.70 -21.47
CA LYS A 12 -23.66 -23.56 -20.38
C LYS A 12 -23.27 -24.34 -19.12
N ALA A 13 -22.93 -25.62 -19.25
CA ALA A 13 -22.50 -26.45 -18.11
C ALA A 13 -21.20 -25.93 -17.48
N ARG A 14 -20.26 -25.40 -18.29
CA ARG A 14 -19.02 -24.80 -17.78
C ARG A 14 -19.27 -23.48 -17.06
N ARG A 15 -20.25 -22.69 -17.51
CA ARG A 15 -20.68 -21.46 -16.83
C ARG A 15 -21.37 -21.77 -15.50
N GLU A 16 -22.24 -22.76 -15.46
CA GLU A 16 -22.90 -23.22 -14.22
C GLU A 16 -21.87 -23.71 -13.18
N ILE A 17 -20.84 -24.44 -13.60
CA ILE A 17 -19.75 -24.87 -12.70
C ILE A 17 -18.96 -23.67 -12.16
N ARG A 18 -18.64 -22.66 -12.98
CA ARG A 18 -17.96 -21.44 -12.53
C ARG A 18 -18.82 -20.54 -11.65
N GLN A 19 -20.13 -20.51 -11.88
CA GLN A 19 -21.07 -19.81 -10.99
C GLN A 19 -21.22 -20.53 -9.66
N LYS A 20 -21.06 -21.86 -9.63
CA LYS A 20 -21.15 -22.68 -8.42
C LYS A 20 -19.83 -22.76 -7.64
N SER A 21 -18.69 -22.45 -8.26
CA SER A 21 -17.42 -22.36 -7.55
C SER A 21 -17.38 -21.08 -6.72
N GLU A 22 -17.50 -21.22 -5.40
CA GLU A 22 -17.36 -20.12 -4.46
C GLU A 22 -15.96 -19.51 -4.59
N ILE A 23 -15.91 -18.21 -4.90
CA ILE A 23 -14.68 -17.43 -4.81
C ILE A 23 -14.38 -17.31 -3.32
N LYS A 24 -13.47 -18.13 -2.80
CA LYS A 24 -12.97 -17.99 -1.44
C LYS A 24 -12.25 -16.65 -1.35
N ASN A 25 -12.89 -15.66 -0.73
CA ASN A 25 -12.22 -14.41 -0.42
C ASN A 25 -11.05 -14.71 0.52
N VAL A 26 -9.84 -14.31 0.14
CA VAL A 26 -8.61 -14.47 0.95
C VAL A 26 -8.73 -13.73 2.28
N VAL A 27 -9.59 -12.71 2.33
CA VAL A 27 -9.88 -11.89 3.51
C VAL A 27 -11.40 -11.88 3.73
N THR A 28 -11.85 -12.21 4.95
CA THR A 28 -13.26 -12.17 5.35
C THR A 28 -13.55 -10.96 6.25
N PRO A 29 -14.79 -10.44 6.27
CA PRO A 29 -15.21 -9.42 7.23
C PRO A 29 -14.97 -9.90 8.68
N GLY A 30 -14.46 -9.03 9.54
CA GLY A 30 -14.16 -9.38 10.93
C GLY A 30 -12.79 -10.04 11.18
N LEU A 31 -11.94 -10.17 10.15
CA LEU A 31 -10.52 -10.48 10.39
C LEU A 31 -9.86 -9.32 11.14
N GLU A 32 -9.38 -9.60 12.36
CA GLU A 32 -8.50 -8.69 13.09
C GLU A 32 -7.20 -8.52 12.30
N GLY A 33 -7.01 -7.35 11.71
CA GLY A 33 -5.78 -6.98 11.04
C GLY A 33 -4.78 -6.38 12.02
N GLY A 34 -3.49 -6.52 11.71
CA GLY A 34 -2.42 -5.76 12.34
C GLY A 34 -1.76 -4.83 11.32
N LYS A 35 -1.12 -3.75 11.79
CA LYS A 35 -0.17 -3.03 10.95
C LYS A 35 1.11 -3.86 10.91
N TYR A 36 1.55 -4.25 9.72
CA TYR A 36 2.89 -4.81 9.55
C TYR A 36 3.90 -3.73 9.96
N ASN A 37 4.63 -3.97 11.05
CA ASN A 37 5.62 -3.06 11.59
C ASN A 37 7.01 -3.71 11.52
N PRO A 38 7.71 -3.59 10.37
CA PRO A 38 8.99 -4.27 10.16
C PRO A 38 10.13 -3.68 11.00
N LEU A 39 9.96 -2.48 11.54
CA LEU A 39 10.96 -1.75 12.29
C LEU A 39 10.65 -1.79 13.79
N SER A 40 11.69 -2.00 14.58
CA SER A 40 11.68 -1.76 16.01
C SER A 40 11.61 -0.26 16.33
N THR A 41 11.20 0.08 17.54
CA THR A 41 11.19 1.47 18.03
C THR A 41 12.56 2.13 17.94
N GLN A 42 13.62 1.39 18.25
CA GLN A 42 15.00 1.88 18.18
C GLN A 42 15.42 2.23 16.73
N GLU A 43 14.99 1.42 15.75
CA GLU A 43 15.26 1.70 14.34
C GLU A 43 14.50 2.94 13.86
N ILE A 44 13.27 3.13 14.31
CA ILE A 44 12.47 4.33 14.03
C ILE A 44 13.17 5.58 14.60
N GLU A 45 13.59 5.54 15.87
CA GLU A 45 14.33 6.63 16.51
C GLU A 45 15.63 6.95 15.75
N LYS A 46 16.37 5.91 15.34
CA LYS A 46 17.60 6.08 14.55
C LYS A 46 17.33 6.77 13.21
N ILE A 47 16.28 6.39 12.49
CA ILE A 47 15.89 7.04 11.24
C ILE A 47 15.50 8.50 11.50
N HIS A 48 14.72 8.76 12.54
CA HIS A 48 14.30 10.11 12.90
C HIS A 48 15.50 11.03 13.19
N HIS A 49 16.43 10.59 14.04
CA HIS A 49 17.66 11.36 14.32
C HIS A 49 18.51 11.56 13.06
N THR A 50 18.63 10.53 12.23
CA THR A 50 19.37 10.63 10.97
C THR A 50 18.74 11.66 10.03
N ALA A 51 17.41 11.67 9.92
CA ALA A 51 16.69 12.65 9.10
C ALA A 51 16.91 14.09 9.60
N LEU A 52 16.82 14.31 10.92
CA LEU A 52 17.09 15.62 11.51
C LEU A 52 18.54 16.07 11.26
N ASN A 53 19.52 15.19 11.45
CA ASN A 53 20.92 15.50 11.19
C ASN A 53 21.16 15.86 9.73
N VAL A 54 20.51 15.16 8.79
CA VAL A 54 20.60 15.49 7.35
C VAL A 54 20.00 16.86 7.08
N LEU A 55 18.83 17.16 7.65
CA LEU A 55 18.18 18.47 7.47
C LEU A 55 18.99 19.62 8.07
N GLU A 56 19.66 19.42 9.20
CA GLU A 56 20.51 20.43 9.83
C GLU A 56 21.80 20.68 9.04
N ASN A 57 22.48 19.62 8.62
CA ASN A 57 23.82 19.74 8.02
C ASN A 57 23.81 19.94 6.50
N ILE A 58 22.79 19.40 5.81
CA ILE A 58 22.69 19.43 4.35
C ILE A 58 21.53 20.35 3.91
N GLY A 59 20.42 20.33 4.63
CA GLY A 59 19.22 21.10 4.28
C GLY A 59 18.36 20.45 3.19
N ILE A 60 17.45 21.23 2.62
CA ILE A 60 16.57 20.83 1.52
C ILE A 60 16.99 21.66 0.29
N GLY A 61 17.26 20.99 -0.83
CA GLY A 61 17.70 21.66 -2.07
C GLY A 61 16.61 22.56 -2.67
N ASP A 62 15.47 21.97 -3.02
CA ASP A 62 14.31 22.68 -3.59
C ASP A 62 13.09 22.53 -2.65
N PRO A 63 12.98 23.34 -1.58
CA PRO A 63 11.84 23.28 -0.68
C PRO A 63 10.57 23.78 -1.36
N ILE A 64 9.47 23.06 -1.13
CA ILE A 64 8.13 23.43 -1.61
C ILE A 64 7.66 24.69 -0.84
N PRO A 65 6.90 25.63 -1.45
CA PRO A 65 6.47 26.86 -0.78
C PRO A 65 5.80 26.66 0.59
N GLU A 66 4.96 25.64 0.73
CA GLU A 66 4.29 25.30 1.99
C GLU A 66 5.30 25.01 3.12
N ILE A 67 6.44 24.40 2.80
CA ILE A 67 7.50 24.15 3.78
C ILE A 67 8.10 25.49 4.22
N LEU A 68 8.37 26.41 3.30
CA LEU A 68 8.93 27.72 3.62
C LEU A 68 8.00 28.52 4.55
N ASP A 69 6.71 28.58 4.23
CA ASP A 69 5.70 29.29 5.01
C ASP A 69 5.66 28.81 6.47
N HIS A 70 5.77 27.50 6.67
CA HIS A 70 5.71 26.90 8.00
C HIS A 70 7.03 26.89 8.77
N THR A 71 8.18 26.97 8.10
CA THR A 71 9.48 26.74 8.72
C THR A 71 10.30 28.01 8.91
N LEU A 72 10.19 28.99 8.01
CA LEU A 72 10.95 30.25 8.11
C LEU A 72 10.57 31.03 9.38
N SER A 73 9.29 31.08 9.72
CA SER A 73 8.80 31.70 10.97
C SER A 73 9.30 30.99 12.23
N LYS A 74 9.77 29.74 12.10
CA LYS A 74 10.29 28.91 13.20
C LYS A 74 11.83 28.92 13.27
N GLY A 75 12.49 29.77 12.48
CA GLY A 75 13.94 29.96 12.52
C GLY A 75 14.72 29.10 11.54
N CYS A 76 14.07 28.42 10.59
CA CYS A 76 14.78 27.81 9.47
C CYS A 76 15.34 28.90 8.54
N ILE A 77 16.52 28.66 7.98
CA ILE A 77 17.24 29.61 7.14
C ILE A 77 17.15 29.14 5.70
N LEU A 78 16.68 30.01 4.81
CA LEU A 78 16.77 29.79 3.36
C LEU A 78 18.17 30.21 2.92
N GLY A 79 18.85 29.36 2.12
CA GLY A 79 20.23 29.56 1.68
C GLY A 79 20.51 31.00 1.24
N SER A 80 21.63 31.54 1.73
CA SER A 80 22.15 32.88 1.41
C SER A 80 22.53 33.01 -0.06
#